data_AF-A0A673MTY2-F1
#
_entry.id   AF-A0A673MTY2-F1
#
_cell.length_a   1.000
_cell.length_b   1.000
_cell.length_c   1.000
_cell.angle_alpha   90.00
_cell.angle_beta   90.00
_cell.angle_gamma   90.00
#
_symmetry.space_group_name_H-M   'P 1'
#
loop_
_entity.id
_entity.type
_entity.pdbx_description
1 polymer ?
#
loop_
_entity_poly.entity_id
_entity_poly.type
_entity_poly.pdbx_seq_one_letter_code
_entity_poly.pdbx_strand_id
1 'polypeptide(L)'
;MATIGVTRGLGDHDLKVHDSNIYIKPFLSCFPEVKVYKLTQYEHGADDVLVMGTDGLWDVLSNEEVAETVTSFLVNCDPDDLHRYTMAAQDLVMRARGVLRDQGWRISNDRLGSGDDISVYIIPLMYGNRQL
;
A
#
# COMPACT_ATOMS: atom_id res chain seq x y z
N MET A 1 -2.82 -9.41 -24.61
CA MET A 1 -1.76 -10.16 -23.89
C MET A 1 -0.76 -9.11 -23.42
N ALA A 2 -0.60 -8.92 -22.11
CA ALA A 2 0.07 -7.75 -21.55
C ALA A 2 1.58 -8.00 -21.40
N THR A 3 2.39 -7.04 -21.84
CA THR A 3 3.86 -7.17 -21.91
C THR A 3 4.53 -6.98 -20.54
N ILE A 4 3.98 -6.14 -19.65
CA ILE A 4 4.30 -5.96 -18.22
C ILE A 4 3.62 -4.64 -17.77
N GLY A 5 3.07 -4.58 -16.55
CA GLY A 5 2.37 -3.38 -16.04
C GLY A 5 3.27 -2.34 -15.39
N VAL A 6 4.57 -2.64 -15.25
CA VAL A 6 5.54 -1.84 -14.49
C VAL A 6 6.78 -1.53 -15.31
N THR A 7 7.44 -0.41 -14.97
CA THR A 7 8.71 0.01 -15.59
C THR A 7 9.93 -0.34 -14.74
N ARG A 8 9.70 -0.77 -13.48
CA ARG A 8 10.74 -1.20 -12.56
C ARG A 8 10.31 -2.46 -11.83
N GLY A 9 11.25 -3.38 -11.63
CA GLY A 9 11.01 -4.68 -11.01
C GLY A 9 12.30 -5.50 -10.86
N LEU A 10 12.32 -6.33 -9.83
CA LEU A 10 13.32 -7.40 -9.68
C LEU A 10 12.88 -8.62 -10.49
N GLY A 11 13.81 -9.49 -10.88
CA GLY A 11 13.48 -10.70 -11.65
C GLY A 11 13.19 -10.42 -13.13
N ASP A 12 12.31 -11.21 -13.74
CA ASP A 12 11.90 -11.14 -15.16
C ASP A 12 13.06 -11.16 -16.17
N HIS A 13 14.08 -11.96 -15.90
CA HIS A 13 15.28 -12.05 -16.74
C HIS A 13 15.00 -12.63 -18.13
N ASP A 14 14.08 -13.61 -18.21
CA ASP A 14 13.74 -14.30 -19.46
C ASP A 14 12.50 -13.72 -20.16
N LEU A 15 11.87 -12.70 -19.56
CA LEU A 15 10.66 -12.09 -20.10
C LEU A 15 10.98 -11.30 -21.37
N LYS A 16 10.17 -11.50 -22.41
CA LYS A 16 10.33 -10.89 -23.73
C LYS A 16 9.12 -10.03 -24.10
N VAL A 17 9.36 -9.02 -24.93
CA VAL A 17 8.29 -8.24 -25.56
C VAL A 17 7.42 -9.18 -26.40
N HIS A 18 6.10 -9.07 -26.25
CA HIS A 18 5.11 -9.88 -26.95
C HIS A 18 5.41 -9.97 -28.47
N ASP A 19 5.28 -11.17 -29.04
CA ASP A 19 5.57 -11.48 -30.44
C ASP A 19 6.98 -11.07 -30.92
N SER A 20 7.97 -11.03 -30.03
CA SER A 20 9.35 -10.71 -30.39
C SER A 20 10.38 -11.55 -29.63
N ASN A 21 11.63 -11.51 -30.10
CA ASN A 21 12.78 -12.08 -29.38
C ASN A 21 13.53 -11.04 -28.51
N ILE A 22 12.93 -9.87 -28.29
CA ILE A 22 13.55 -8.80 -27.52
C ILE A 22 13.25 -9.02 -26.04
N TYR A 23 14.28 -9.15 -25.21
CA TYR A 23 14.12 -9.20 -23.75
C TYR A 23 13.68 -7.84 -23.21
N ILE A 24 12.82 -7.85 -22.18
CA ILE A 24 12.38 -6.60 -21.55
C ILE A 24 13.49 -5.96 -20.71
N LYS A 25 14.51 -6.71 -20.29
CA LYS A 25 15.73 -6.14 -19.75
C LYS A 25 16.64 -5.69 -20.91
N PRO A 26 17.25 -4.49 -20.83
CA PRO A 26 17.41 -3.65 -19.64
C PRO A 26 16.31 -2.59 -19.41
N PHE A 27 15.21 -2.60 -20.18
CA PHE A 27 14.13 -1.60 -20.07
C PHE A 27 13.31 -1.73 -18.78
N LEU A 28 13.21 -2.94 -18.21
CA LEU A 28 12.74 -3.17 -16.83
C LEU A 28 13.89 -3.02 -15.83
N SER A 29 13.96 -1.85 -15.21
CA SER A 29 15.02 -1.48 -14.27
C SER A 29 14.79 -2.11 -12.88
N CYS A 30 15.85 -2.65 -12.26
CA CYS A 30 15.83 -3.07 -10.86
C CYS A 30 16.24 -1.94 -9.88
N PHE A 31 16.55 -0.75 -10.38
CA PHE A 31 17.05 0.35 -9.56
C PHE A 31 15.89 1.04 -8.83
N PRO A 32 15.90 1.08 -7.48
CA PRO A 32 14.87 1.75 -6.71
C PRO A 32 15.00 3.27 -6.80
N GLU A 33 13.91 3.98 -6.50
CA GLU A 33 13.96 5.38 -6.11
C GLU A 33 14.08 5.46 -4.57
N VAL A 34 15.03 6.26 -4.08
CA VAL A 34 15.29 6.39 -2.64
C VAL A 34 14.89 7.79 -2.18
N LYS A 35 13.96 7.86 -1.24
CA LYS A 35 13.59 9.09 -0.52
C LYS A 35 13.95 8.94 0.95
N VAL A 36 14.54 9.99 1.53
CA VAL A 36 14.99 9.99 2.92
C VAL A 36 14.07 10.89 3.74
N TYR A 37 13.41 10.30 4.74
CA TYR A 37 12.63 11.01 5.74
C TYR A 37 13.41 11.04 7.06
N LYS A 38 13.69 12.25 7.58
CA LYS A 38 14.44 12.40 8.82
C LYS A 38 13.49 12.42 10.02
N LEU A 39 13.33 11.27 10.68
CA LEU A 39 12.45 11.08 11.83
C LEU A 39 12.71 12.09 12.97
N THR A 40 13.98 12.45 13.18
CA THR A 40 14.39 13.36 14.27
C THR A 40 14.03 14.84 14.01
N GLN A 41 13.54 15.19 12.82
CA GLN A 41 13.14 16.56 12.51
C GLN A 41 11.72 16.89 12.95
N TYR A 42 10.94 15.89 13.36
CA TYR A 42 9.53 16.03 13.69
C TYR A 42 9.21 15.26 14.97
N GLU A 43 8.25 15.76 15.73
CA GLU A 43 7.65 15.00 16.82
C GLU A 43 6.55 14.11 16.25
N HIS A 44 6.49 12.86 16.72
CA HIS A 44 5.54 11.85 16.26
C HIS A 44 4.79 11.29 17.45
N GLY A 45 3.47 11.46 17.44
CA GLY A 45 2.54 10.84 18.36
C GLY A 45 2.23 9.40 17.97
N ALA A 46 1.38 8.75 18.77
CA ALA A 46 0.97 7.35 18.55
C ALA A 46 0.19 7.13 17.25
N ASP A 47 -0.36 8.20 16.67
CA ASP A 47 -1.21 8.13 15.47
C ASP A 47 -0.44 8.52 14.20
N ASP A 48 0.80 9.01 14.34
CA ASP A 48 1.68 9.32 13.22
C ASP A 48 2.32 8.03 12.68
N VAL A 49 1.89 7.62 11.49
CA VAL A 49 2.26 6.34 10.88
C VAL A 49 2.70 6.50 9.42
N LEU A 50 3.56 5.59 8.97
CA LEU A 50 3.78 5.33 7.55
C LEU A 50 2.84 4.21 7.09
N VAL A 51 2.08 4.48 6.03
CA VAL A 51 1.26 3.47 5.35
C VAL A 51 2.00 2.96 4.13
N MET A 52 2.14 1.64 3.99
CA MET A 52 2.64 0.99 2.78
C MET A 52 1.62 -0.03 2.30
N GLY A 53 1.43 -0.15 0.99
CA GLY A 53 0.55 -1.18 0.42
C GLY A 53 0.87 -1.49 -1.03
N THR A 54 0.36 -2.62 -1.53
CA THR A 54 0.39 -2.99 -2.96
C THR A 54 -0.60 -2.18 -3.78
N ASP A 55 -0.48 -2.20 -5.10
CA ASP A 55 -1.43 -1.60 -6.05
C ASP A 55 -2.88 -2.08 -5.83
N GLY A 56 -3.07 -3.33 -5.36
CA GLY A 56 -4.38 -3.80 -4.91
C GLY A 56 -5.08 -2.89 -3.87
N LEU A 57 -4.35 -2.08 -3.09
CA LEU A 57 -4.91 -1.00 -2.26
C LEU A 57 -5.11 0.29 -3.07
N TRP A 58 -4.05 0.74 -3.73
CA TRP A 58 -3.93 2.09 -4.31
C TRP A 58 -4.70 2.28 -5.62
N ASP A 59 -5.05 1.19 -6.31
CA ASP A 59 -5.87 1.24 -7.52
C ASP A 59 -7.32 1.65 -7.24
N VAL A 60 -7.77 1.50 -5.98
CA VAL A 60 -9.17 1.70 -5.60
C VAL A 60 -9.37 2.74 -4.51
N LEU A 61 -8.35 3.09 -3.71
CA LEU A 61 -8.40 4.13 -2.68
C LEU A 61 -7.32 5.20 -2.93
N SER A 62 -7.69 6.47 -2.77
CA SER A 62 -6.75 7.59 -2.85
C SER A 62 -5.88 7.71 -1.59
N ASN A 63 -4.79 8.48 -1.69
CA ASN A 63 -3.94 8.80 -0.55
C ASN A 63 -4.73 9.44 0.60
N GLU A 64 -5.64 10.34 0.26
CA GLU A 64 -6.51 11.06 1.20
C GLU A 64 -7.51 10.10 1.85
N GLU A 65 -8.17 9.22 1.07
CA GLU A 65 -9.11 8.22 1.61
C GLU A 65 -8.41 7.28 2.61
N VAL A 66 -7.17 6.86 2.30
CA VAL A 66 -6.35 6.02 3.19
C VAL A 66 -5.95 6.80 4.44
N ALA A 67 -5.46 8.03 4.30
CA ALA A 67 -5.04 8.85 5.44
C ALA A 67 -6.19 9.16 6.39
N GLU A 68 -7.36 9.55 5.86
CA GLU A 68 -8.56 9.82 6.65
C GLU A 68 -9.05 8.57 7.38
N THR A 69 -9.03 7.42 6.70
CA THR A 69 -9.43 6.13 7.29
C THR A 69 -8.54 5.76 8.46
N VAL A 70 -7.21 5.78 8.25
CA VAL A 70 -6.24 5.42 9.29
C VAL A 70 -6.31 6.40 10.46
N THR A 71 -6.37 7.70 10.19
CA THR A 71 -6.47 8.73 11.24
C THR A 71 -7.73 8.55 12.07
N SER A 72 -8.88 8.36 11.40
CA SER A 72 -10.17 8.15 12.07
C SER A 72 -10.19 6.85 12.87
N PHE A 73 -9.56 5.79 12.36
CA PHE A 73 -9.46 4.51 13.07
C PHE A 73 -8.61 4.65 14.33
N LEU A 74 -7.41 5.20 14.20
CA LEU A 74 -6.44 5.31 15.29
C LEU A 74 -6.97 6.22 16.41
N VAL A 75 -7.51 7.41 16.10
CA VAL A 75 -8.02 8.35 17.14
C VAL A 75 -9.08 7.72 18.07
N ASN A 76 -9.77 6.67 17.61
CA ASN A 76 -10.79 5.97 18.40
C ASN A 76 -10.27 4.71 19.14
N CYS A 77 -8.97 4.42 19.06
CA CYS A 77 -8.32 3.29 19.74
C CYS A 77 -7.50 3.77 20.95
N ASP A 78 -7.28 2.88 21.92
CA ASP A 78 -6.31 3.11 22.99
C ASP A 78 -4.89 3.28 22.40
N PRO A 79 -4.18 4.40 22.65
CA PRO A 79 -2.83 4.62 22.15
C PRO A 79 -1.82 3.56 22.59
N ASP A 80 -2.05 2.89 23.71
CA ASP A 80 -1.16 1.86 24.25
C ASP A 80 -1.45 0.44 23.70
N ASP A 81 -2.55 0.26 22.96
CA ASP A 81 -2.87 -1.03 22.32
C ASP A 81 -2.03 -1.25 21.06
N LEU A 82 -1.04 -2.13 21.14
CA LEU A 82 -0.17 -2.49 20.02
C LEU A 82 -0.91 -3.11 18.83
N HIS A 83 -2.11 -3.69 19.02
CA HIS A 83 -2.89 -4.29 17.94
C HIS A 83 -3.59 -3.27 17.05
N ARG A 84 -3.72 -2.01 17.50
CA ARG A 84 -4.42 -0.94 16.77
C ARG A 84 -3.91 -0.76 15.35
N TYR A 85 -2.61 -0.90 15.12
CA TYR A 85 -2.01 -0.77 13.79
C TYR A 85 -2.34 -1.95 12.88
N THR A 86 -2.38 -3.18 13.41
CA THR A 86 -2.82 -4.36 12.66
C THR A 86 -4.29 -4.27 12.31
N MET A 87 -5.14 -3.82 13.24
CA MET A 87 -6.56 -3.63 12.97
C MET A 87 -6.82 -2.52 11.93
N ALA A 88 -6.07 -1.40 12.00
CA ALA A 88 -6.13 -0.35 10.98
C ALA A 88 -5.72 -0.88 9.59
N ALA A 89 -4.67 -1.71 9.51
CA ALA A 89 -4.26 -2.35 8.26
C ALA A 89 -5.36 -3.29 7.72
N GLN A 90 -6.00 -4.08 8.60
CA GLN A 90 -7.13 -4.93 8.23
C GLN A 90 -8.33 -4.13 7.74
N ASP A 91 -8.65 -2.99 8.38
CA ASP A 91 -9.72 -2.10 7.93
C ASP A 91 -9.46 -1.58 6.51
N LEU A 92 -8.22 -1.17 6.20
CA LEU A 92 -7.85 -0.77 4.83
C LEU A 92 -7.99 -1.91 3.82
N VAL A 93 -7.54 -3.12 4.16
CA VAL A 93 -7.70 -4.29 3.28
C VAL A 93 -9.17 -4.58 3.00
N MET A 94 -10.02 -4.56 4.03
CA MET A 94 -11.45 -4.78 3.89
C MET A 94 -12.13 -3.69 3.08
N ARG A 95 -11.75 -2.43 3.28
CA ARG A 95 -12.27 -1.29 2.50
C ARG A 95 -11.87 -1.35 1.04
N ALA A 96 -10.62 -1.67 0.74
CA ALA A 96 -10.14 -1.81 -0.64
C ALA A 96 -10.80 -2.99 -1.35
N ARG A 97 -10.97 -4.12 -0.65
CA ARG A 97 -11.70 -5.28 -1.20
C ARG A 97 -13.19 -4.97 -1.39
N GLY A 98 -13.82 -4.33 -0.43
CA GLY A 98 -15.26 -4.09 -0.43
C GLY A 98 -16.08 -5.37 -0.25
N VAL A 99 -17.31 -5.36 -0.77
CA VAL A 99 -18.28 -6.45 -0.63
C VAL A 99 -18.51 -7.12 -1.97
N LEU A 100 -18.59 -8.45 -1.99
CA LEU A 100 -18.90 -9.21 -3.20
C LEU A 100 -20.37 -9.03 -3.57
N ARG A 101 -20.63 -8.55 -4.80
CA ARG A 101 -21.96 -8.45 -5.41
C ARG A 101 -21.99 -9.24 -6.73
N ASP A 102 -23.16 -9.35 -7.36
CA ASP A 102 -23.36 -10.11 -8.61
C ASP A 102 -22.41 -9.69 -9.75
N GLN A 103 -21.92 -8.45 -9.72
CA GLN A 103 -20.99 -7.89 -10.71
C GLN A 103 -19.54 -7.73 -10.17
N GLY A 104 -19.17 -8.50 -9.15
CA GLY A 104 -17.85 -8.46 -8.54
C GLY A 104 -17.77 -7.62 -7.26
N TRP A 105 -16.56 -7.36 -6.81
CA TRP A 105 -16.26 -6.60 -5.60
C TRP A 105 -16.66 -5.12 -5.74
N ARG A 106 -17.31 -4.56 -4.72
CA ARG A 106 -17.80 -3.17 -4.70
C ARG A 106 -17.47 -2.47 -3.40
N ILE A 107 -17.00 -1.22 -3.50
CA ILE A 107 -16.78 -0.31 -2.37
C ILE A 107 -17.90 0.74 -2.32
N SER A 108 -17.76 1.76 -1.45
CA SER A 108 -18.74 2.85 -1.34
C SER A 108 -19.04 3.51 -2.68
N ASN A 109 -20.29 3.95 -2.85
CA ASN A 109 -20.81 4.55 -4.10
C ASN A 109 -20.75 3.60 -5.32
N ASP A 110 -20.73 2.29 -5.09
CA ASP A 110 -20.76 1.24 -6.14
C ASP A 110 -19.53 1.25 -7.07
N ARG A 111 -18.46 1.95 -6.66
CA ARG A 111 -17.12 1.86 -7.27
C ARG A 111 -16.63 0.42 -7.20
N LEU A 112 -15.83 0.02 -8.18
CA LEU A 112 -15.19 -1.29 -8.18
C LEU A 112 -14.26 -1.41 -6.97
N GLY A 113 -14.41 -2.51 -6.23
CA GLY A 113 -13.42 -2.93 -5.25
C GLY A 113 -12.26 -3.65 -5.93
N SER A 114 -11.18 -3.80 -5.19
CA SER A 114 -9.98 -4.43 -5.69
C SER A 114 -10.24 -5.89 -6.05
N GLY A 115 -9.77 -6.30 -7.22
CA GLY A 115 -9.76 -7.68 -7.68
C GLY A 115 -8.42 -8.41 -7.43
N ASP A 116 -7.40 -7.68 -6.97
CA ASP A 116 -6.02 -8.16 -6.87
C ASP A 116 -5.65 -8.59 -5.44
N ASP A 117 -4.45 -9.13 -5.23
CA ASP A 117 -3.89 -9.36 -3.92
C ASP A 117 -3.60 -8.03 -3.20
N ILE A 118 -3.99 -7.95 -1.92
CA ILE A 118 -3.87 -6.73 -1.12
C ILE A 118 -2.99 -7.02 0.08
N SER A 119 -1.87 -6.32 0.18
CA SER A 119 -1.03 -6.30 1.38
C SER A 119 -0.86 -4.88 1.88
N VAL A 120 -0.99 -4.67 3.19
CA VAL A 120 -0.92 -3.35 3.82
C VAL A 120 -0.08 -3.44 5.10
N TYR A 121 0.79 -2.45 5.31
CA TYR A 121 1.54 -2.24 6.54
C TYR A 121 1.23 -0.85 7.10
N ILE A 122 0.93 -0.81 8.40
CA ILE A 122 0.83 0.42 9.19
C ILE A 122 2.01 0.45 10.16
N ILE A 123 2.93 1.39 9.97
CA ILE A 123 4.21 1.44 10.68
C ILE A 123 4.23 2.69 11.57
N PRO A 124 4.17 2.56 12.91
CA PRO A 124 4.23 3.70 13.82
C PRO A 124 5.59 4.39 13.79
N LEU A 125 5.59 5.72 13.61
CA LEU A 125 6.80 6.52 13.52
C LEU A 125 7.37 6.90 14.90
N MET A 126 6.54 6.93 15.95
CA MET A 126 6.95 7.34 17.29
C MET A 126 8.09 6.51 17.90
N TYR A 127 8.25 5.26 17.47
CA TYR A 127 9.34 4.40 17.94
C TYR A 127 10.67 4.66 17.22
N GLY A 128 10.63 5.31 16.06
CA GLY A 128 11.83 5.56 15.25
C GLY A 128 12.79 6.60 15.85
N ASN A 129 12.32 7.39 16.82
CA ASN A 129 13.10 8.42 17.50
C ASN A 129 13.72 7.95 18.84
N ARG A 130 13.43 6.73 19.30
CA ARG A 130 14.01 6.20 20.53
C ARG A 130 15.39 5.64 20.24
N GLN A 131 16.43 6.42 20.50
CA GLN A 131 17.78 5.88 20.66
C GLN A 131 17.73 4.90 21.85
N LEU A 132 18.03 3.62 21.59
CA LEU A 132 18.38 2.66 22.65
C LEU A 132 19.69 3.07 23.31
#